data_AF-A0A087TCX5-F1
#
_entry.id   AF-A0A087TCX5-F1
#
_cell.length_a   1.000
_cell.length_b   1.000
_cell.length_c   1.000
_cell.angle_alpha   90.00
_cell.angle_beta   90.00
_cell.angle_gamma   90.00
#
_symmetry.space_group_name_H-M   'P 1'
#
loop_
_entity.id
_entity.type
_entity.pdbx_description
1 polymer ?
#
loop_
_entity_poly.entity_id
_entity_poly.type
_entity_poly.pdbx_seq_one_letter_code
_entity_poly.pdbx_strand_id
1 'polypeptide(L)' 'MPKPSCIKVHKWRYSQVEKSYIGKPGCLVVSTSPVLICGGDGFSCSTFEGCILSAESIVKNFTENFVT' A
#
# COMPACT_ATOMS: atom_id res chain seq x y z
N MET A 1 -23.33 -36.77 3.03
CA MET A 1 -22.61 -35.70 3.76
C MET A 1 -23.58 -34.60 4.15
N PRO A 2 -23.45 -33.99 5.35
CA PRO A 2 -24.28 -32.85 5.76
C PRO A 2 -23.92 -31.58 4.97
N LYS A 3 -24.91 -30.70 4.79
CA LYS A 3 -24.72 -29.38 4.17
C LYS A 3 -24.16 -28.38 5.19
N PRO A 4 -23.34 -27.41 4.77
CA PRO A 4 -22.85 -26.36 5.67
C PRO A 4 -23.99 -25.53 6.25
N SER A 5 -23.87 -25.13 7.52
CA SER A 5 -24.85 -24.29 8.23
C SER A 5 -24.81 -22.82 7.80
N CYS A 6 -23.70 -22.36 7.22
CA CYS A 6 -23.53 -21.02 6.68
C CYS A 6 -22.43 -21.02 5.61
N ILE A 7 -22.57 -20.15 4.60
CA ILE A 7 -21.55 -19.88 3.59
C ILE A 7 -21.38 -18.37 3.50
N LYS A 8 -20.13 -17.89 3.62
CA LYS A 8 -19.78 -16.50 3.34
C LYS A 8 -18.78 -16.47 2.19
N VAL A 9 -19.20 -15.86 1.08
CA VAL A 9 -18.31 -15.62 -0.07
C VAL A 9 -17.85 -14.18 -0.01
N HIS A 10 -16.54 -13.97 -0.20
CA HIS A 10 -15.98 -12.64 -0.31
C HIS A 10 -15.13 -12.57 -1.58
N LYS A 11 -15.46 -11.62 -2.47
CA LYS A 11 -14.74 -11.38 -3.71
C LYS A 11 -13.90 -10.13 -3.58
N TRP A 12 -12.60 -10.30 -3.59
CA TRP A 12 -11.66 -9.19 -3.74
C TRP A 12 -11.48 -8.89 -5.22
N ARG A 13 -11.86 -7.68 -5.66
CA ARG A 13 -11.56 -7.23 -7.04
C ARG A 13 -10.07 -7.04 -7.26
N TYR A 14 -9.38 -6.60 -6.21
CA TYR A 14 -7.92 -6.44 -6.15
C TYR A 14 -7.47 -7.07 -4.83
N SER A 15 -7.02 -8.33 -4.88
CA SER A 15 -6.62 -9.06 -3.69
C SER A 15 -5.18 -8.79 -3.29
N GLN A 16 -4.29 -8.73 -4.29
CA GLN A 16 -2.85 -8.57 -4.14
C GLN A 16 -2.27 -7.90 -5.38
N VAL A 17 -1.19 -7.16 -5.17
CA VAL A 17 -0.37 -6.55 -6.21
C VAL A 17 0.52 -7.63 -6.80
N GLU A 18 0.26 -7.98 -8.05
CA GLU A 18 1.11 -8.91 -8.81
C GLU A 18 2.41 -8.23 -9.29
N LYS A 19 2.29 -6.97 -9.72
CA LYS A 19 3.39 -6.15 -10.23
C LYS A 19 3.40 -4.82 -9.51
N SER A 20 4.27 -4.70 -8.51
CA SER A 20 4.47 -3.44 -7.78
C SER A 20 5.06 -2.37 -8.69
N TYR A 21 4.95 -1.12 -8.25
CA TYR A 21 5.65 0.02 -8.85
C TYR A 21 7.16 -0.28 -8.97
N ILE A 22 7.76 0.19 -10.05
CA ILE A 22 9.17 -0.10 -10.35
C ILE A 22 10.08 0.36 -9.21
N GLY A 23 11.01 -0.51 -8.80
CA GLY A 23 11.94 -0.23 -7.70
C GLY A 23 11.36 -0.32 -6.30
N LYS A 24 10.03 -0.47 -6.14
CA LYS A 24 9.35 -0.61 -4.83
C LYS A 24 9.80 0.44 -3.79
N PRO A 25 9.70 1.75 -4.08
CA PRO A 25 10.22 2.81 -3.22
C PRO A 25 9.49 2.99 -1.87
N GLY A 26 8.40 2.24 -1.63
CA GLY A 26 7.53 2.39 -0.46
C GLY A 26 6.49 3.49 -0.62
N CYS A 27 6.78 4.57 -1.34
CA CYS A 27 5.82 5.62 -1.68
C CYS A 27 6.20 6.36 -2.97
N LEU A 28 5.30 7.19 -3.49
CA LEU A 28 5.53 8.06 -4.64
C LEU A 28 5.06 9.49 -4.33
N VAL A 29 5.97 10.47 -4.39
CA VAL A 29 5.61 11.89 -4.33
C VAL A 29 5.04 12.29 -5.69
N VAL A 30 3.75 12.64 -5.72
CA VAL A 30 3.03 13.01 -6.95
C VAL A 30 3.01 14.52 -7.16
N SER A 31 2.92 15.28 -6.07
CA SER A 31 2.96 16.75 -6.09
C SER A 31 3.63 17.28 -4.82
N THR A 32 4.35 18.38 -4.95
CA THR A 32 5.02 19.08 -3.84
C THR A 32 4.23 20.30 -3.34
N SER A 33 3.32 20.85 -4.14
CA SER A 33 2.49 21.99 -3.76
C SER A 33 1.14 21.99 -4.51
N PRO A 34 0.03 21.56 -3.87
CA PRO A 34 -0.03 21.01 -2.52
C PRO A 34 0.68 19.65 -2.45
N VAL A 35 1.15 19.28 -1.25
CA VAL A 35 1.84 18.00 -1.03
C VAL A 35 0.87 16.84 -1.27
N LEU A 36 1.25 15.92 -2.15
CA LEU A 36 0.52 14.67 -2.42
C LEU A 36 1.52 13.51 -2.50
N ILE A 37 1.37 12.55 -1.61
CA ILE A 37 2.21 11.34 -1.56
C ILE A 37 1.28 10.12 -1.63
N CYS A 38 1.53 9.23 -2.57
CA CYS A 38 0.83 7.95 -2.70
C CYS A 38 1.63 6.85 -1.99
N GLY A 39 0.93 5.98 -1.27
CA GLY A 39 1.50 4.82 -0.59
C GLY A 39 0.60 3.59 -0.71
N GLY A 40 0.95 2.52 -0.01
CA GLY A 40 0.30 1.22 -0.04
C GLY A 40 1.20 0.11 -0.56
N ASP A 41 0.65 -1.11 -0.58
CA ASP A 41 1.34 -2.32 -1.03
C ASP A 41 1.76 -2.29 -2.51
N GLY A 42 1.07 -1.48 -3.31
CA GLY A 42 1.44 -1.16 -4.70
C GLY A 42 2.85 -0.59 -4.85
N PHE A 43 3.37 0.08 -3.83
CA PHE A 43 4.72 0.68 -3.83
C PHE A 43 5.72 -0.16 -3.03
N SER A 44 5.30 -1.29 -2.45
CA SER A 44 6.10 -2.20 -1.64
C SER A 44 5.75 -3.66 -1.99
N CYS A 45 5.07 -4.37 -1.09
CA CYS A 45 4.66 -5.77 -1.20
C CYS A 45 3.27 -5.96 -0.55
N SER A 46 2.42 -6.84 -1.09
CA SER A 46 1.10 -7.21 -0.52
C SER A 46 1.21 -8.11 0.70
N THR A 47 1.88 -7.62 1.73
CA THR A 47 2.03 -8.23 3.04
C THR A 47 1.78 -7.18 4.12
N PHE A 48 1.54 -7.63 5.34
CA PHE A 48 1.41 -6.73 6.49
C PHE A 48 2.65 -5.84 6.65
N GLU A 49 3.84 -6.44 6.61
CA GLU A 49 5.11 -5.71 6.67
C GLU A 49 5.31 -4.74 5.50
N GLY A 50 4.88 -5.10 4.29
CA GLY A 50 4.97 -4.19 3.14
C GLY A 50 4.18 -2.91 3.36
N CYS A 51 2.99 -3.01 3.97
CA CYS A 51 2.21 -1.83 4.34
C CYS A 51 2.93 -0.95 5.39
N ILE A 52 3.60 -1.55 6.38
CA ILE A 52 4.39 -0.81 7.37
C ILE A 52 5.54 -0.07 6.69
N LEU A 53 6.34 -0.77 5.87
CA LEU A 53 7.46 -0.17 5.14
C LEU A 53 7.00 0.97 4.22
N SER A 54 5.84 0.82 3.60
CA SER A 54 5.24 1.89 2.80
C SER A 54 4.90 3.11 3.66
N ALA A 55 4.25 2.92 4.80
CA ALA A 55 3.90 4.00 5.71
C ALA A 55 5.15 4.73 6.25
N GLU A 56 6.19 3.99 6.64
CA GLU A 56 7.47 4.57 7.06
C GLU A 56 8.12 5.40 5.95
N SER A 57 8.09 4.91 4.70
CA SER A 57 8.63 5.65 3.55
C SER A 57 7.87 6.96 3.30
N ILE A 58 6.54 6.97 3.48
CA ILE A 58 5.72 8.19 3.38
C ILE A 58 6.14 9.19 4.45
N VAL A 59 6.22 8.78 5.72
CA VAL A 59 6.58 9.67 6.84
C VAL A 59 8.00 10.22 6.65
N LYS A 60 8.93 9.36 6.22
CA LYS A 60 10.30 9.77 5.90
C LYS A 60 10.32 10.83 4.80
N ASN A 61 9.68 10.56 3.65
CA ASN A 61 9.62 11.52 2.55
C ASN A 61 8.92 12.82 2.95
N PHE A 62 7.86 12.73 3.75
CA PHE A 62 7.14 13.90 4.23
C PHE A 62 8.06 14.77 5.11
N THR A 63 8.73 14.16 6.06
CA THR A 63 9.56 14.85 7.05
C THR A 63 10.83 15.42 6.42
N GLU A 64 11.49 14.70 5.52
CA GLU A 64 12.74 15.15 4.90
C GLU A 64 12.55 16.27 3.85
N ASN A 65 11.40 16.31 3.18
CA ASN A 65 11.21 17.20 2.03
C ASN A 65 10.18 18.33 2.27
N PHE A 66 9.35 18.23 3.31
CA PHE A 66 8.22 19.14 3.48
C PHE A 66 8.03 19.65 4.92
N VAL A 67 8.76 19.11 5.89
CA VAL A 67 8.81 19.63 7.25
C VAL A 67 10.24 20.14 7.50
N THR A 68 10.36 21.40 7.92
CA THR A 68 11.64 22.03 8.24
C THR A 68 12.01 21.76 9.70
#